data_AF-A0AAP2MKU9-F1
#
_entry.id   AF-A0AAP2MKU9-F1
#
_cell.length_a   1.000
_cell.length_b   1.000
_cell.length_c   1.000
_cell.angle_alpha   90.00
_cell.angle_beta   90.00
_cell.angle_gamma   90.00
#
_symmetry.space_group_name_H-M   'P 1'
#
loop_
_entity.id
_entity.type
_entity.pdbx_description
1 polymer ?
#
loop_
_entity_poly.entity_id
_entity_poly.type
_entity_poly.pdbx_seq_one_letter_code
_entity_poly.pdbx_strand_id
1 'polypeptide(L)'
;MKPSNAVPALLAAILSACSPRVGSPPKHADEIPKDVSTFIDRRDTCDYFRGEIPDPGQSDRAREVEEGLKEYCTGTDESLAHLRSKYATDPQISAKLAEYEELIEAPSQR
;
A
#
# COMPACT_ATOMS: atom_id res chain seq x y z
N MET A 1 37.27 62.97 12.39
CA MET A 1 37.53 62.63 10.97
C MET A 1 37.51 61.11 10.81
N LYS A 2 36.79 60.59 9.81
CA LYS A 2 36.66 59.14 9.52
C LYS A 2 37.94 58.61 8.84
N PRO A 3 38.42 57.40 9.19
CA PRO A 3 39.45 56.73 8.40
C PRO A 3 38.85 56.00 7.19
N SER A 4 39.57 56.11 6.07
CA SER A 4 39.48 55.23 4.91
C SER A 4 39.69 53.77 5.30
N ASN A 5 39.04 52.84 4.59
CA ASN A 5 39.64 51.58 4.18
C ASN A 5 38.88 51.01 2.97
N ALA A 6 39.62 50.90 1.87
CA ALA A 6 39.22 50.16 0.67
C ALA A 6 39.56 48.68 0.87
N VAL A 7 38.68 47.78 0.45
CA VAL A 7 38.92 46.33 0.42
C VAL A 7 38.89 45.89 -1.04
N PRO A 8 39.92 45.18 -1.54
CA PRO A 8 40.00 44.80 -2.93
C PRO A 8 39.06 43.64 -3.24
N ALA A 9 38.53 43.68 -4.46
CA ALA A 9 37.68 42.65 -5.05
C ALA A 9 38.45 41.33 -5.19
N LEU A 10 37.90 40.25 -4.62
CA LEU A 10 38.16 38.89 -5.08
C LEU A 10 36.97 38.44 -5.93
N LEU A 11 37.22 38.32 -7.23
CA LEU A 11 36.37 37.64 -8.19
C LEU A 11 36.39 36.13 -7.91
N ALA A 12 35.29 35.59 -7.38
CA ALA A 12 35.02 34.15 -7.41
C ALA A 12 34.07 33.87 -8.58
N ALA A 13 34.61 33.43 -9.71
CA ALA A 13 33.83 32.94 -10.83
C ALA A 13 33.29 31.54 -10.49
N ILE A 14 32.03 31.48 -10.07
CA ILE A 14 31.32 30.23 -9.80
C ILE A 14 30.77 29.72 -11.14
N LEU A 15 31.52 28.84 -11.80
CA LEU A 15 31.02 28.05 -12.93
C LEU A 15 29.99 27.03 -12.40
N SER A 16 28.75 27.48 -12.20
CA SER A 16 27.63 26.60 -11.92
C SER A 16 27.24 25.88 -13.21
N ALA A 17 27.79 24.69 -13.41
CA ALA A 17 27.37 23.79 -14.47
C ALA A 17 25.91 23.37 -14.22
N CYS A 18 24.97 24.00 -14.93
CA CYS A 18 23.63 23.47 -15.13
C CYS A 18 23.73 22.21 -16.00
N SER A 19 24.12 21.08 -15.40
CA SER A 19 23.88 19.79 -16.04
C SER A 19 22.38 19.51 -16.00
N PRO A 20 21.71 19.28 -17.14
CA PRO A 20 20.35 18.79 -17.12
C PRO A 20 20.39 17.41 -16.46
N ARG A 21 19.79 17.29 -15.29
CA ARG A 21 19.41 15.97 -14.77
C ARG A 21 18.43 15.42 -15.80
N VAL A 22 18.90 14.49 -16.64
CA VAL A 22 18.02 13.59 -17.37
C VAL A 22 17.36 12.74 -16.29
N GLY A 23 16.22 13.23 -15.79
CA GLY A 23 15.34 12.44 -14.96
C GLY A 23 14.86 11.28 -15.81
N SER A 24 15.09 10.05 -15.34
CA SER A 24 14.39 8.89 -15.88
C SER A 24 12.89 9.20 -15.92
N PRO A 25 12.17 8.81 -16.99
CA PRO A 25 10.72 8.93 -16.97
C PRO A 25 10.18 8.21 -15.73
N PRO A 26 9.11 8.71 -15.08
CA PRO A 26 8.47 7.98 -14.01
C PRO A 26 8.14 6.58 -14.54
N LYS A 27 8.77 5.55 -13.95
CA LYS A 27 8.27 4.18 -14.09
C LYS A 27 6.83 4.25 -13.58
N HIS A 28 5.85 3.83 -14.39
CA HIS A 28 4.44 3.82 -14.05
C HIS A 28 4.24 3.44 -12.57
N ALA A 29 4.03 4.46 -11.73
CA ALA A 29 3.96 4.35 -10.27
C ALA A 29 2.50 4.26 -9.79
N ASP A 30 1.56 4.11 -10.74
CA ASP A 30 0.14 4.37 -10.51
C ASP A 30 -0.77 3.17 -10.78
N GLU A 31 -0.26 2.07 -11.34
CA GLU A 31 -1.10 0.92 -11.65
C GLU A 31 -0.88 -0.22 -10.64
N ILE A 32 -1.93 -0.50 -9.85
CA ILE A 32 -1.95 -1.65 -8.95
C ILE A 32 -1.94 -2.92 -9.80
N PRO A 33 -1.00 -3.86 -9.60
CA PRO A 33 -0.98 -5.13 -10.30
C PRO A 33 -2.31 -5.88 -10.14
N LYS A 34 -2.75 -6.56 -11.20
CA LYS A 34 -4.07 -7.18 -11.25
C LYS A 34 -4.32 -8.21 -10.13
N ASP A 35 -3.30 -8.95 -9.72
CA ASP A 35 -3.39 -9.89 -8.61
C ASP A 35 -3.54 -9.18 -7.26
N VAL A 36 -2.85 -8.06 -7.06
CA VAL A 36 -3.02 -7.19 -5.88
C VAL A 36 -4.41 -6.58 -5.85
N SER A 37 -4.91 -6.04 -6.98
CA SER A 37 -6.26 -5.47 -7.03
C SER A 37 -7.33 -6.54 -6.78
N THR A 38 -7.16 -7.73 -7.34
CA THR A 38 -8.09 -8.86 -7.14
C THR A 38 -8.10 -9.31 -5.67
N PHE A 39 -6.94 -9.31 -5.01
CA PHE A 39 -6.86 -9.59 -3.58
C PHE A 39 -7.56 -8.51 -2.76
N ILE A 40 -7.31 -7.23 -3.04
CA ILE A 40 -7.96 -6.09 -2.37
C ILE A 40 -9.48 -6.22 -2.47
N ASP A 41 -10.02 -6.37 -3.68
CA ASP A 41 -11.48 -6.47 -3.91
C ASP A 41 -12.09 -7.62 -3.08
N ARG A 42 -11.39 -8.76 -3.03
CA ARG A 42 -11.85 -9.94 -2.29
C ARG A 42 -11.75 -9.75 -0.78
N ARG A 43 -10.62 -9.24 -0.28
CA ARG A 43 -10.34 -9.07 1.15
C ARG A 43 -11.22 -7.96 1.75
N ASP A 44 -11.45 -6.87 1.02
CA ASP A 44 -12.37 -5.81 1.43
C ASP A 44 -13.81 -6.35 1.57
N THR A 45 -14.24 -7.22 0.64
CA THR A 45 -15.55 -7.88 0.72
C THR A 45 -15.64 -8.82 1.93
N CYS A 46 -14.56 -9.56 2.22
CA CYS A 46 -14.48 -10.36 3.44
C CYS A 46 -14.57 -9.49 4.70
N ASP A 47 -13.84 -8.38 4.76
CA ASP A 47 -13.83 -7.48 5.92
C ASP A 47 -15.18 -6.78 6.12
N TYR A 48 -15.91 -6.50 5.04
CA TYR A 48 -17.31 -6.10 5.11
C TYR A 48 -18.14 -7.15 5.86
N PHE A 49 -18.13 -8.42 5.41
CA PHE A 49 -18.90 -9.48 6.09
C PHE A 49 -18.44 -9.76 7.53
N ARG A 50 -17.14 -9.60 7.83
CA ARG A 50 -16.61 -9.73 9.21
C ARG A 50 -17.18 -8.68 10.16
N GLY A 51 -17.51 -7.50 9.64
CA GLY A 51 -18.11 -6.40 10.41
C GLY A 51 -19.62 -6.53 10.60
N GLU A 52 -20.28 -7.42 9.88
CA GLU A 52 -21.74 -7.56 9.90
C GLU A 52 -22.20 -8.38 11.10
N ILE A 53 -23.04 -7.78 11.96
CA ILE A 53 -23.65 -8.43 13.12
C ILE A 53 -25.18 -8.34 12.97
N PRO A 54 -25.85 -9.36 12.41
CA PRO A 54 -27.29 -9.34 12.21
C PRO A 54 -28.08 -9.34 13.53
N ASP A 55 -29.18 -8.59 13.59
CA ASP A 55 -30.03 -8.56 14.79
C ASP A 55 -30.75 -9.90 15.02
N PRO A 56 -31.18 -10.18 16.27
CA PRO A 56 -32.06 -11.30 16.56
C PRO A 56 -33.31 -11.29 15.66
N GLY A 57 -33.57 -12.41 14.99
CA GLY A 57 -34.70 -12.58 14.06
C GLY A 57 -34.34 -12.38 12.58
N GLN A 58 -33.13 -11.92 12.25
CA GLN A 58 -32.65 -11.79 10.86
C GLN A 58 -31.94 -13.06 10.37
N SER A 59 -32.63 -14.21 10.37
CA SER A 59 -32.00 -15.50 10.04
C SER A 59 -31.45 -15.58 8.61
N ASP A 60 -32.13 -14.97 7.63
CA ASP A 60 -31.66 -14.97 6.25
C ASP A 60 -30.39 -14.12 6.08
N ARG A 61 -30.32 -12.98 6.76
CA ARG A 61 -29.12 -12.12 6.77
C ARG A 61 -27.95 -12.81 7.48
N ALA A 62 -28.21 -13.51 8.59
CA ALA A 62 -27.19 -14.31 9.25
C ALA A 62 -26.59 -15.38 8.33
N ARG A 63 -27.43 -16.11 7.59
CA ARG A 63 -26.97 -17.07 6.59
C ARG A 63 -26.14 -16.40 5.49
N GLU A 64 -26.58 -15.25 4.97
CA GLU A 64 -25.84 -14.51 3.95
C GLU A 64 -24.44 -14.10 4.45
N VAL A 65 -24.35 -13.60 5.68
CA VAL A 65 -23.06 -13.25 6.30
C VAL A 65 -22.17 -14.48 6.43
N GLU A 66 -22.69 -15.61 6.91
CA GLU A 66 -21.93 -16.86 7.02
C GLU A 66 -21.41 -17.36 5.65
N GLU A 67 -22.26 -17.32 4.62
CA GLU A 67 -21.89 -17.71 3.26
C GLU A 67 -20.84 -16.75 2.67
N GLY A 68 -21.02 -15.45 2.87
CA GLY A 68 -20.08 -14.41 2.44
C GLY A 68 -18.71 -14.55 3.11
N LEU A 69 -18.68 -14.80 4.43
CA LEU A 69 -17.44 -15.07 5.16
C LEU A 69 -16.71 -16.29 4.57
N LYS A 70 -17.43 -17.37 4.31
CA LYS A 70 -16.84 -18.59 3.74
C LYS A 70 -16.25 -18.35 2.34
N GLU A 71 -16.97 -17.65 1.49
CA GLU A 71 -16.57 -17.40 0.10
C GLU A 71 -15.38 -16.43 0.02
N TYR A 72 -15.50 -15.28 0.69
CA TYR A 72 -14.57 -14.18 0.50
C TYR A 72 -13.35 -14.27 1.41
N CYS A 73 -13.47 -14.84 2.61
CA CYS A 73 -12.35 -14.87 3.56
C CYS A 73 -11.42 -16.08 3.38
N THR A 74 -11.91 -17.23 2.92
CA THR A 74 -11.12 -18.48 2.90
C THR A 74 -9.89 -18.40 1.95
N GLY A 75 -8.70 -18.71 2.44
CA GLY A 75 -7.44 -18.67 1.68
C GLY A 75 -6.90 -17.25 1.40
N THR A 76 -7.49 -16.22 1.99
CA THR A 76 -7.00 -14.85 1.85
C THR A 76 -5.76 -14.58 2.71
N ASP A 77 -5.55 -15.29 3.82
CA ASP A 77 -4.31 -15.21 4.61
C ASP A 77 -3.11 -15.75 3.84
N GLU A 78 -3.26 -16.91 3.19
CA GLU A 78 -2.25 -17.47 2.30
C GLU A 78 -1.97 -16.54 1.10
N SER A 79 -3.03 -15.97 0.52
CA SER A 79 -2.92 -15.03 -0.60
C SER A 79 -2.15 -13.77 -0.20
N LEU A 80 -2.41 -13.21 0.98
CA LEU A 80 -1.71 -12.05 1.51
C LEU A 80 -0.22 -12.36 1.74
N ALA A 81 0.08 -13.49 2.36
CA ALA A 81 1.46 -13.93 2.59
C ALA A 81 2.23 -14.07 1.27
N HIS A 82 1.61 -14.69 0.27
CA HIS A 82 2.19 -14.83 -1.08
C HIS A 82 2.43 -13.46 -1.75
N LEU A 83 1.46 -12.55 -1.70
CA LEU A 83 1.59 -11.22 -2.31
C LEU A 83 2.65 -10.36 -1.61
N ARG A 84 2.72 -10.40 -0.27
CA ARG A 84 3.76 -9.71 0.50
C ARG A 84 5.16 -10.20 0.12
N SER A 85 5.33 -11.50 -0.08
CA SER A 85 6.59 -12.07 -0.58
C SER A 85 6.90 -11.62 -2.00
N LYS A 86 5.93 -11.71 -2.91
CA LYS A 86 6.07 -11.34 -4.33
C LYS A 86 6.45 -9.87 -4.53
N TYR A 87 5.86 -8.96 -3.75
CA TYR A 87 6.01 -7.52 -3.89
C TYR A 87 6.93 -6.86 -2.85
N ALA A 88 7.74 -7.65 -2.12
CA ALA A 88 8.58 -7.17 -1.02
C ALA A 88 9.59 -6.05 -1.39
N THR A 89 9.94 -5.92 -2.67
CA THR A 89 10.86 -4.88 -3.17
C THR A 89 10.14 -3.67 -3.77
N ASP A 90 8.81 -3.71 -3.84
CA ASP A 90 7.97 -2.61 -4.29
C ASP A 90 7.39 -1.90 -3.04
N PRO A 91 7.90 -0.70 -2.68
CA PRO A 91 7.46 -0.02 -1.48
C PRO A 91 6.00 0.46 -1.56
N GLN A 92 5.48 0.76 -2.76
CA GLN A 92 4.11 1.24 -2.91
C GLN A 92 3.12 0.09 -2.71
N ILE A 93 3.38 -1.06 -3.32
CA ILE A 93 2.52 -2.25 -3.16
C ILE A 93 2.67 -2.85 -1.77
N SER A 94 3.90 -2.90 -1.23
CA SER A 94 4.13 -3.37 0.14
C SER A 94 3.36 -2.55 1.17
N ALA A 95 3.31 -1.22 1.01
CA ALA A 95 2.54 -0.35 1.91
C ALA A 95 1.03 -0.69 1.85
N LYS A 96 0.47 -0.86 0.64
CA LYS A 96 -0.94 -1.26 0.47
C LYS A 96 -1.25 -2.61 1.12
N LEU A 97 -0.40 -3.61 0.90
CA LEU A 97 -0.58 -4.94 1.48
C LEU A 97 -0.37 -4.96 3.00
N ALA A 98 0.31 -3.97 3.57
CA ALA A 98 0.52 -3.86 5.02
C ALA A 98 -0.74 -3.39 5.78
N GLU A 99 -1.74 -2.83 5.07
CA GLU A 99 -3.00 -2.37 5.68
C GLU A 99 -3.89 -3.53 6.16
N TYR A 100 -3.71 -4.73 5.61
CA TYR A 100 -4.50 -5.91 5.94
C TYR A 100 -3.92 -6.70 7.12
N GLU A 101 -4.81 -7.18 7.99
CA GLU A 101 -4.46 -8.13 9.06
C GLU A 101 -3.83 -9.40 8.47
N GLU A 102 -2.81 -9.97 9.13
CA GLU A 102 -2.10 -11.15 8.61
C GLU A 102 -2.91 -12.44 8.71
N LEU A 103 -3.69 -12.59 9.80
CA LEU A 103 -4.45 -13.79 10.10
C LEU A 103 -5.87 -13.40 10.49
N ILE A 104 -6.84 -13.72 9.63
CA ILE A 104 -8.27 -13.53 9.90
C ILE A 104 -9.06 -14.83 9.82
N GLU A 105 -8.50 -15.86 9.22
CA GLU A 105 -9.13 -17.15 9.08
C GLU A 105 -8.96 -17.95 10.37
N ALA A 106 -9.99 -18.73 10.73
CA ALA A 106 -9.85 -19.65 11.85
C ALA A 106 -8.73 -20.66 11.54
N PRO A 107 -7.85 -20.98 12.51
CA PRO A 107 -6.81 -21.98 12.28
C PRO A 107 -7.46 -23.29 11.83
N SER A 108 -7.06 -23.80 10.66
CA SER A 108 -7.62 -25.05 10.15
C SER A 108 -7.32 -26.15 11.16
N GLN A 109 -8.35 -26.80 11.70
CA GLN A 109 -8.20 -28.02 12.49
C GLN A 109 -7.78 -29.15 11.54
N ARG A 110 -6.51 -29.15 11.12
CA ARG A 110 -5.89 -30.27 10.41
C ARG A 110 -5.18 -31.19 11.40
#